data_AF-A0A4Q3JFU9-F1
#
_entry.id   AF-A0A4Q3JFU9-F1
#
_cell.length_a   1.000
_cell.length_b   1.000
_cell.length_c   1.000
_cell.angle_alpha   90.00
_cell.angle_beta   90.00
_cell.angle_gamma   90.00
#
_symmetry.space_group_name_H-M   'P 1'
#
loop_
_entity.id
_entity.type
_entity.pdbx_description
1 polymer ?
#
loop_
_entity_poly.entity_id
_entity_poly.type
_entity_poly.pdbx_seq_one_letter_code
_entity_poly.pdbx_strand_id
1 'polypeptide(L)'
;MPALERVVRERQREAPPGSYTRRLFDEPGLLDRKLVEEARELATAADAEAGTWEAADVLYFALVKMATLGVSLEQVEHELRRRSRQLLRRGGDAKPDDGAPGGDGSTAAPVADKETP
;
A
#
# COMPACT_ATOMS: atom_id res chain seq x y z
N MET A 1 -8.92 5.24 13.59
CA MET A 1 -10.11 4.52 14.12
C MET A 1 -9.76 3.80 15.44
N PRO A 2 -9.42 4.51 16.53
CA PRO A 2 -8.84 3.87 17.72
C PRO A 2 -9.82 3.00 18.51
N ALA A 3 -11.12 3.32 18.43
CA ALA A 3 -12.16 2.57 19.13
C ALA A 3 -12.39 1.18 18.52
N LEU A 4 -12.42 1.08 17.19
CA LEU A 4 -12.69 -0.20 16.50
C LEU A 4 -11.51 -1.18 16.64
N GLU A 5 -10.27 -0.71 16.51
CA GLU A 5 -9.08 -1.54 16.76
C GLU A 5 -9.09 -2.10 18.20
N ARG A 6 -9.42 -1.25 19.18
CA ARG A 6 -9.52 -1.66 20.58
C ARG A 6 -10.57 -2.74 20.78
N VAL A 7 -11.77 -2.57 20.23
CA VAL A 7 -12.85 -3.56 20.29
C VAL A 7 -12.43 -4.89 19.66
N VAL A 8 -11.73 -4.87 18.53
CA VAL A 8 -11.24 -6.10 17.90
C VAL A 8 -10.19 -6.80 18.77
N ARG A 9 -9.27 -6.04 19.39
CA ARG A 9 -8.25 -6.59 20.31
C ARG A 9 -8.82 -7.08 21.65
N GLU A 10 -9.88 -6.45 22.15
CA GLU A 10 -10.63 -6.89 23.33
C GLU A 10 -11.37 -8.18 23.00
N ARG A 11 -12.10 -8.22 21.87
CA ARG A 11 -12.76 -9.44 21.40
C ARG A 11 -11.80 -10.57 21.08
N GLN A 12 -10.59 -10.32 20.59
CA GLN A 12 -9.57 -11.37 20.44
C GLN A 12 -9.30 -12.09 21.76
N ARG A 13 -9.28 -11.35 22.88
CA ARG A 13 -8.99 -11.88 24.21
C ARG A 13 -10.22 -12.47 24.90
N GLU A 14 -11.39 -11.90 24.65
CA GLU A 14 -12.61 -12.15 25.43
C GLU A 14 -13.72 -12.86 24.64
N ALA A 15 -13.54 -13.09 23.33
CA ALA A 15 -14.58 -13.70 22.50
C ALA A 15 -14.99 -15.07 23.07
N PRO A 16 -16.28 -15.26 23.40
CA PRO A 16 -16.79 -16.53 23.90
C PRO A 16 -16.50 -17.67 22.91
N PRO A 17 -16.23 -18.89 23.42
CA PRO A 17 -16.14 -20.08 22.57
C PRO A 17 -17.37 -20.21 21.67
N GLY A 18 -17.16 -20.43 20.38
CA GLY A 18 -18.23 -20.54 19.38
C GLY A 18 -18.77 -19.23 18.82
N SER A 19 -18.33 -18.06 19.30
CA SER A 19 -18.69 -16.79 18.68
C SER A 19 -18.06 -16.64 17.28
N TYR A 20 -18.73 -15.91 16.39
CA TYR A 20 -18.25 -15.68 15.02
C TYR A 20 -16.86 -15.04 14.99
N THR A 21 -16.63 -14.05 15.85
CA THR A 21 -15.30 -13.42 15.99
C THR A 21 -14.24 -14.42 16.41
N ARG A 22 -14.54 -15.36 17.32
CA ARG A 22 -13.59 -16.39 17.74
C ARG A 22 -13.22 -17.32 16.57
N ARG A 23 -14.20 -17.71 15.75
CA ARG A 23 -13.96 -18.53 14.55
C ARG A 23 -13.06 -17.83 13.54
N LEU A 24 -13.17 -16.50 13.37
CA LEU A 24 -12.27 -15.75 12.50
C LEU A 24 -10.81 -15.78 12.97
N PHE A 25 -10.58 -15.87 14.28
CA PHE A 25 -9.23 -16.02 14.84
C PHE A 25 -8.70 -17.46 14.76
N ASP A 26 -9.59 -18.44 14.95
CA ASP A 26 -9.22 -19.86 15.00
C ASP A 26 -9.13 -20.52 13.60
N GLU A 27 -9.83 -19.97 12.59
CA GLU A 27 -9.90 -20.51 11.22
C GLU A 27 -9.30 -19.51 10.19
N PRO A 28 -7.98 -19.51 9.92
CA PRO A 28 -7.36 -18.55 8.99
C PRO A 28 -7.98 -18.55 7.59
N GLY A 29 -8.38 -19.71 7.07
CA GLY A 29 -9.03 -19.84 5.77
C GLY A 29 -10.45 -19.29 5.71
N LEU A 30 -11.13 -19.09 6.85
CA LEU A 30 -12.42 -18.40 6.89
C LEU A 30 -12.20 -16.89 6.74
N LEU A 31 -11.27 -16.34 7.52
CA LEU A 31 -10.95 -14.92 7.49
C LEU A 31 -10.47 -14.45 6.11
N ASP A 32 -9.56 -15.21 5.48
CA ASP A 32 -9.01 -14.87 4.16
C ASP A 32 -10.10 -14.87 3.08
N ARG A 33 -11.04 -15.83 3.12
CA ARG A 33 -12.17 -15.87 2.18
C ARG A 33 -13.10 -14.69 2.37
N LYS A 34 -13.51 -14.40 3.61
CA LYS A 34 -14.38 -13.26 3.91
C LYS A 34 -13.74 -11.95 3.48
N LEU A 35 -12.47 -11.71 3.81
CA LEU A 35 -11.78 -10.48 3.41
C LEU A 35 -11.75 -10.27 1.88
N VAL A 36 -11.54 -11.34 1.11
CA VAL A 36 -11.55 -11.26 -0.37
C VAL A 36 -12.96 -11.05 -0.92
N GLU A 37 -13.97 -11.68 -0.31
CA GLU A 37 -15.39 -11.51 -0.65
C GLU A 37 -15.82 -10.05 -0.47
N GLU A 38 -15.68 -9.48 0.73
CA GLU A 38 -16.18 -8.12 0.99
C GLU A 38 -15.39 -7.07 0.19
N ALA A 39 -14.11 -7.32 -0.07
CA ALA A 39 -13.32 -6.43 -0.93
C ALA A 39 -13.84 -6.40 -2.37
N ARG A 40 -14.35 -7.54 -2.87
CA ARG A 40 -15.02 -7.60 -4.17
C ARG A 40 -16.37 -6.90 -4.12
N GLU A 41 -17.17 -7.16 -3.08
CA GLU A 41 -18.49 -6.54 -2.93
C GLU A 41 -18.38 -5.02 -2.85
N LEU A 42 -17.44 -4.51 -2.04
CA LEU A 42 -17.10 -3.09 -1.95
C LEU A 42 -16.71 -2.50 -3.31
N ALA A 43 -15.86 -3.20 -4.07
CA ALA A 43 -15.43 -2.74 -5.39
C ALA A 43 -16.57 -2.66 -6.42
N THR A 44 -17.65 -3.43 -6.20
CA THR A 44 -18.82 -3.49 -7.08
C THR A 44 -20.06 -2.79 -6.51
N ALA A 45 -19.95 -2.16 -5.35
CA ALA A 45 -21.08 -1.50 -4.69
C ALA A 45 -21.68 -0.40 -5.58
N ALA A 46 -23.00 -0.45 -5.79
CA ALA A 46 -23.70 0.43 -6.72
C ALA A 46 -24.19 1.74 -6.08
N ASP A 47 -24.28 1.79 -4.75
CA ASP A 47 -24.78 2.93 -4.00
C ASP A 47 -24.02 3.14 -2.67
N ALA A 48 -24.31 4.26 -2.03
CA ALA A 48 -23.64 4.65 -0.78
C ALA A 48 -23.99 3.75 0.40
N GLU A 49 -25.17 3.12 0.40
CA GLU A 49 -25.59 2.24 1.49
C GLU A 49 -24.79 0.94 1.43
N ALA A 50 -24.83 0.26 0.28
CA ALA A 50 -24.02 -0.93 0.01
C ALA A 50 -22.53 -0.63 0.22
N GLY A 51 -22.03 0.48 -0.34
CA GLY A 51 -20.62 0.85 -0.18
C GLY A 51 -20.22 1.07 1.28
N THR A 52 -21.13 1.59 2.12
CA THR A 52 -20.86 1.76 3.56
C THR A 52 -20.80 0.42 4.28
N TRP A 53 -21.70 -0.51 3.96
CA TRP A 53 -21.75 -1.83 4.59
C TRP A 53 -20.51 -2.64 4.24
N GLU A 54 -20.18 -2.73 2.95
CA GLU A 54 -19.01 -3.50 2.52
C GLU A 54 -17.70 -2.88 3.00
N ALA A 55 -17.61 -1.55 3.04
CA ALA A 55 -16.44 -0.88 3.61
C ALA A 55 -16.28 -1.19 5.10
N ALA A 56 -17.38 -1.25 5.85
CA ALA A 56 -17.33 -1.61 7.26
C ALA A 56 -16.82 -3.04 7.45
N ASP A 57 -17.28 -3.99 6.65
CA ASP A 57 -16.87 -5.39 6.77
C ASP A 57 -15.42 -5.61 6.31
N VAL A 58 -14.99 -4.99 5.21
CA VAL A 58 -13.57 -4.98 4.80
C VAL A 58 -12.68 -4.45 5.93
N LEU A 59 -13.04 -3.32 6.53
CA LEU A 59 -12.26 -2.73 7.62
C LEU A 59 -12.25 -3.64 8.85
N TYR A 60 -13.37 -4.27 9.19
CA TYR A 60 -13.45 -5.21 10.28
C TYR A 60 -12.54 -6.43 10.07
N PHE A 61 -12.63 -7.12 8.94
CA PHE A 61 -11.81 -8.29 8.64
C PHE A 61 -10.32 -7.92 8.50
N ALA A 62 -9.99 -6.76 7.94
CA ALA A 62 -8.62 -6.25 7.91
C ALA A 62 -8.05 -6.05 9.32
N LEU A 63 -8.83 -5.45 10.24
CA LEU A 63 -8.41 -5.28 11.63
C LEU A 63 -8.23 -6.62 12.36
N VAL A 64 -9.11 -7.60 12.11
CA VAL A 64 -8.95 -8.96 12.65
C VAL A 64 -7.66 -9.60 12.12
N LYS A 65 -7.38 -9.50 10.82
CA LYS A 65 -6.15 -10.01 10.20
C LYS A 65 -4.91 -9.31 10.74
N MET A 66 -4.94 -7.99 10.92
CA MET A 66 -3.85 -7.25 11.55
C MET A 66 -3.60 -7.75 12.98
N ALA A 67 -4.66 -7.98 13.76
CA ALA A 67 -4.55 -8.52 15.11
C ALA A 67 -3.94 -9.93 15.15
N THR A 68 -4.21 -10.78 14.15
CA THR A 68 -3.56 -12.11 14.06
C THR A 68 -2.07 -12.02 13.68
N LEU A 69 -1.69 -10.97 12.95
CA LEU A 69 -0.31 -10.70 12.54
C LEU A 69 0.48 -9.84 13.54
N GLY A 70 -0.15 -9.38 14.62
CA GLY A 70 0.47 -8.46 15.59
C GLY A 70 0.71 -7.04 15.03
N VAL A 71 0.02 -6.66 13.96
CA VAL A 71 0.12 -5.33 13.33
C VAL A 71 -0.85 -4.37 14.02
N SER A 72 -0.40 -3.14 14.31
CA SER A 72 -1.24 -2.05 14.84
C SER A 72 -1.74 -1.10 13.77
N LEU A 73 -2.85 -0.42 14.05
CA LEU A 73 -3.35 0.62 13.16
C LEU A 73 -2.35 1.77 13.02
N GLU A 74 -1.62 2.09 14.09
CA GLU A 74 -0.53 3.07 14.07
C GLU A 74 0.56 2.70 13.05
N GLN A 75 0.96 1.43 12.99
CA GLN A 75 1.94 0.97 11.98
C GLN A 75 1.41 1.15 10.55
N VAL A 76 0.12 0.85 10.32
CA VAL A 76 -0.54 1.05 9.01
C VAL A 76 -0.63 2.54 8.68
N GLU A 77 -1.03 3.39 9.62
CA GLU A 77 -1.09 4.85 9.46
C GLU A 77 0.28 5.44 9.15
N HIS A 78 1.34 4.97 9.82
CA HIS A 78 2.71 5.37 9.54
C HIS A 78 3.13 5.01 8.10
N GLU A 79 2.81 3.80 7.65
CA GLU A 79 3.09 3.36 6.29
C GLU A 79 2.27 4.15 5.24
N LEU A 80 1.00 4.44 5.50
CA LEU A 80 0.17 5.29 4.63
C LEU A 80 0.76 6.70 4.50
N ARG A 81 1.19 7.32 5.61
CA ARG A 81 1.87 8.63 5.61
C ARG A 81 3.20 8.58 4.86
N ARG A 82 3.95 7.49 4.97
CA ARG A 82 5.20 7.29 4.23
C ARG A 82 4.93 7.24 2.72
N ARG A 83 3.91 6.51 2.28
CA ARG A 83 3.52 6.41 0.86
C ARG A 83 2.98 7.71 0.31
N SER A 84 2.15 8.44 1.06
CA SER A 84 1.65 9.75 0.61
C SER A 84 2.78 10.74 0.38
N ARG A 85 3.79 10.77 1.27
CA ARG A 85 5.02 11.56 1.07
C ARG A 85 5.81 11.12 -0.16
N GLN A 86 5.88 9.83 -0.47
CA GLN A 86 6.54 9.34 -1.68
C GLN A 86 5.78 9.72 -2.95
N LEU A 87 4.45 9.66 -2.95
CA LEU A 87 3.60 10.10 -4.06
C LEU A 87 3.73 11.61 -4.29
N LEU A 88 3.73 12.41 -3.23
CA LEU A 88 3.98 13.85 -3.29
C LEU A 88 5.37 14.17 -3.86
N ARG A 89 6.42 13.45 -3.45
CA ARG A 89 7.78 13.61 -4.01
C ARG A 89 7.86 13.22 -5.48
N ARG A 90 7.20 12.12 -5.89
CA ARG A 90 7.16 11.69 -7.30
C ARG A 90 6.35 12.63 -8.19
N GLY A 91 5.33 13.29 -7.65
CA GLY A 91 4.54 14.30 -8.36
C GLY A 91 5.13 15.72 -8.30
N GLY A 92 6.09 15.97 -7.41
CA GLY A 92 6.66 17.30 -7.16
C GLY A 92 8.12 17.49 -7.59
N ASP A 93 8.89 16.41 -7.75
CA ASP A 93 10.30 16.48 -8.12
C ASP A 93 10.57 15.79 -9.47
N ALA A 94 9.91 16.25 -10.53
CA ALA A 94 10.52 16.15 -11.86
C ALA A 94 11.57 17.28 -11.95
N LYS A 95 12.76 17.01 -11.41
CA LYS A 95 13.94 17.83 -11.75
C LYS A 95 14.15 17.64 -13.26
N PRO A 96 14.26 18.69 -14.08
CA PRO A 96 14.69 18.50 -15.46
C PRO A 96 16.09 17.89 -15.40
N ASP A 97 16.28 16.77 -16.08
CA ASP A 97 17.61 16.38 -16.50
C ASP A 97 18.13 17.57 -17.32
N ASP A 98 19.23 18.17 -16.86
CA ASP A 98 19.93 19.25 -17.54
C ASP A 98 20.55 18.67 -18.83
N GLY A 99 19.69 18.40 -19.81
CA GLY A 99 20.04 17.99 -21.15
C GLY A 99 20.49 19.21 -21.94
N ALA A 100 21.76 19.57 -21.79
CA ALA A 100 22.45 20.38 -22.80
C ALA A 100 23.33 19.46 -23.65
N PRO A 101 22.90 19.06 -24.86
CA PRO A 101 23.81 18.63 -25.90
C PRO A 101 24.10 19.82 -26.83
N GLY A 102 25.37 20.10 -27.10
CA GLY A 102 25.74 20.92 -28.26
C GLY A 102 26.81 21.97 -27.97
N GLY A 103 28.06 21.56 -28.16
CA GLY A 103 29.20 22.44 -28.31
C GLY A 103 30.29 21.64 -29.01
N ASP A 104 30.15 21.49 -30.33
CA ASP A 104 31.19 20.93 -31.18
C ASP A 104 32.48 21.75 -31.00
N GLY A 105 33.59 21.03 -30.95
CA GLY A 105 34.93 21.58 -30.80
C GLY A 105 35.94 20.52 -31.21
N SER A 106 35.98 20.24 -32.50
CA SER A 106 36.92 19.32 -33.14
C SER A 106 38.39 19.62 -32.78
N THR A 107 39.05 18.62 -32.21
CA THR A 107 40.43 18.12 -32.49
C THR A 107 41.66 19.00 -32.22
N ALA A 108 42.48 18.56 -31.26
CA ALA A 108 43.96 18.60 -31.33
C ALA A 108 44.43 17.29 -32.03
N ALA A 109 45.55 17.13 -32.76
CA ALA A 109 46.78 17.89 -32.97
C ALA A 109 47.44 17.41 -34.33
N PRO A 110 48.56 18.00 -34.80
CA PRO A 110 49.16 17.74 -36.12
C PRO A 110 50.25 16.64 -36.16
N VAL A 111 50.78 16.40 -37.38
CA VAL A 111 52.00 15.67 -37.87
C VAL A 111 52.05 14.13 -37.73
N ALA A 112 52.53 13.31 -38.67
CA ALA A 112 53.11 13.42 -40.04
C ALA A 112 53.09 12.01 -40.70
N ASP A 113 53.08 11.90 -42.03
CA ASP A 113 54.17 11.21 -42.76
C ASP A 113 54.13 11.44 -44.29
N LYS A 114 55.32 11.48 -44.89
CA LYS A 114 55.62 11.68 -46.31
C LYS A 114 55.88 10.34 -47.02
N GLU A 115 55.51 10.24 -48.31
CA GLU A 115 56.23 9.60 -49.46
C GLU A 115 55.26 9.61 -50.68
N THR A 116 55.40 10.43 -51.74
CA THR A 116 56.32 10.43 -52.93
C THR A 116 55.94 9.32 -53.95
N PRO A 117 55.96 9.53 -55.29
CA PRO A 117 56.74 10.48 -56.10
C PRO A 117 55.97 11.62 -56.79
#